data_AF-A0A7Y5R999-F1
#
_entry.id   AF-A0A7Y5R999-F1
#
_cell.length_a   1.000
_cell.length_b   1.000
_cell.length_c   1.000
_cell.angle_alpha   90.00
_cell.angle_beta   90.00
_cell.angle_gamma   90.00
#
_symmetry.space_group_name_H-M   'P 1'
#
loop_
_entity.id
_entity.type
_entity.pdbx_description
1 polymer ?
#
loop_
_entity_poly.entity_id
_entity_poly.type
_entity_poly.pdbx_seq_one_letter_code
_entity_poly.pdbx_strand_id
1 'polypeptide(L)'
;MKNKPVFFTAALALLLAACDIINPSEEVPAYLYIADITKQTNPDTEGSNSHKITEVWVFVDNEFLGAYPLPALVPVLAEGEYEIRIEAGIKDNGISSTPEIYPFYEPWRVTLNLEPNQIDTLSPVARYLDNAGFAFIENFEDIDHIFQDLRQGADENRIQLTDDAFEGEHAGLIYLDTAHAVVELATSDQFSGLQDNSVYVYLELNYKSDIPVLFGIIGRDNGVTGASPYYDPGFLSKGEWNKIYFNLSALMFNNKFDNYQIGIYTAIPYSGGKFERQNARVWLDNIKLVYFK
;
A
#
# COMPACT_ATOMS: atom_id res chain seq x y z
N MET A 1 -15.30 -58.28 59.38
CA MET A 1 -15.23 -58.63 57.95
C MET A 1 -15.42 -57.37 57.11
N LYS A 2 -14.36 -56.97 56.41
CA LYS A 2 -14.24 -56.12 55.20
C LYS A 2 -15.36 -55.10 54.88
N ASN A 3 -15.22 -53.90 55.45
CA ASN A 3 -15.82 -52.66 54.93
C ASN A 3 -15.11 -52.24 53.62
N LYS A 4 -15.58 -52.69 52.45
CA LYS A 4 -15.02 -52.29 51.14
C LYS A 4 -16.05 -52.12 49.98
N PRO A 5 -17.20 -51.42 50.15
CA PRO A 5 -17.93 -50.93 48.97
C PRO A 5 -18.00 -49.39 48.86
N VAL A 6 -17.74 -48.63 49.94
CA VAL A 6 -17.94 -47.16 49.96
C VAL A 6 -16.76 -46.39 49.35
N PHE A 7 -15.54 -46.91 49.46
CA PHE A 7 -14.35 -46.26 48.89
C PHE A 7 -14.29 -46.35 47.34
N PHE A 8 -14.93 -47.36 46.75
CA PHE A 8 -14.91 -47.60 45.30
C PHE A 8 -15.94 -46.73 44.56
N THR A 9 -17.03 -46.37 45.23
CA THR A 9 -18.10 -45.51 44.69
C THR A 9 -17.71 -44.03 44.71
N ALA A 10 -16.97 -43.57 45.72
CA ALA A 10 -16.47 -42.19 45.79
C ALA A 10 -15.37 -41.89 44.74
N ALA A 11 -14.50 -42.87 44.45
CA ALA A 11 -13.46 -42.73 43.43
C ALA A 11 -14.02 -42.64 41.99
N LEU A 12 -15.17 -43.29 41.73
CA LEU A 12 -15.83 -43.26 40.42
C LEU A 12 -16.57 -41.93 40.16
N ALA A 13 -17.11 -41.30 41.22
CA ALA A 13 -17.74 -39.97 41.11
C ALA A 13 -16.72 -38.85 40.83
N LEU A 14 -15.50 -38.95 41.37
CA LEU A 14 -14.40 -38.02 41.10
C LEU A 14 -13.85 -38.13 39.66
N LEU A 15 -13.93 -39.30 39.04
CA LEU A 15 -13.52 -39.52 37.64
C LEU A 15 -14.51 -38.94 36.62
N LEU A 16 -15.79 -38.81 36.99
CA LEU A 16 -16.82 -38.22 36.11
C LEU A 16 -16.80 -36.68 36.13
N ALA A 17 -16.46 -36.06 37.26
CA ALA A 17 -16.27 -34.61 37.36
C ALA A 17 -14.93 -34.13 36.76
N ALA A 18 -13.98 -35.03 36.54
CA ALA A 18 -12.70 -34.71 35.90
C ALA A 18 -12.82 -34.50 34.38
N CYS A 19 -13.89 -34.98 33.74
CA CYS A 19 -14.08 -34.80 32.29
C CYS A 19 -14.30 -33.33 31.90
N ASP A 20 -15.09 -32.57 32.67
CA ASP A 20 -15.34 -31.15 32.38
C ASP A 20 -14.13 -30.25 32.69
N ILE A 21 -13.19 -30.73 33.52
CA ILE A 21 -11.90 -30.05 33.76
C ILE A 21 -10.94 -30.25 32.58
N ILE A 22 -11.07 -31.38 31.88
CA ILE A 22 -10.19 -31.76 30.76
C ILE A 22 -10.71 -31.16 29.43
N ASN A 23 -12.01 -30.85 29.34
CA ASN A 23 -12.62 -30.25 28.15
C ASN A 23 -13.60 -29.13 28.54
N PRO A 24 -13.12 -27.90 28.83
CA PRO A 24 -14.00 -26.76 29.08
C PRO A 24 -14.90 -26.50 27.87
N SER A 25 -16.05 -25.86 28.08
CA SER A 25 -16.94 -25.48 26.98
C SER A 25 -16.22 -24.56 25.99
N GLU A 26 -16.23 -24.92 24.70
CA GLU A 26 -15.73 -24.05 23.64
C GLU A 26 -16.60 -22.79 23.56
N GLU A 27 -15.97 -21.62 23.61
CA GLU A 27 -16.64 -20.35 23.38
C GLU A 27 -17.08 -20.26 21.93
N VAL A 28 -18.34 -19.88 21.71
CA VAL A 28 -18.92 -19.73 20.38
C VAL A 28 -18.58 -18.33 19.87
N PRO A 29 -17.87 -18.18 18.73
CA PRO A 29 -17.47 -16.87 18.24
C PRO A 29 -18.66 -16.08 17.67
N ALA A 30 -18.56 -14.75 17.74
CA ALA A 30 -19.20 -13.83 16.82
C ALA A 30 -18.37 -13.72 15.54
N TYR A 31 -18.94 -13.18 14.46
CA TYR A 31 -18.25 -13.07 13.17
C TYR A 31 -18.38 -11.67 12.59
N LEU A 32 -17.27 -11.13 12.09
CA LEU A 32 -17.26 -9.90 11.30
C LEU A 32 -17.06 -10.27 9.83
N TYR A 33 -17.99 -9.89 8.96
CA TYR A 33 -17.84 -10.01 7.52
C TYR A 33 -17.43 -8.65 6.94
N ILE A 34 -16.19 -8.54 6.47
CA ILE A 34 -15.63 -7.33 5.88
C ILE A 34 -15.60 -7.54 4.36
N ALA A 35 -16.58 -6.96 3.67
CA ALA A 35 -16.79 -7.22 2.25
C ALA A 35 -15.70 -6.58 1.37
N ASP A 36 -15.46 -5.29 1.55
CA ASP A 36 -14.42 -4.53 0.85
C ASP A 36 -14.16 -3.23 1.60
N ILE A 37 -13.11 -2.51 1.22
CA ILE A 37 -12.85 -1.14 1.66
C ILE A 37 -13.11 -0.20 0.49
N THR A 38 -13.92 0.83 0.72
CA THR A 38 -14.02 1.96 -0.21
C THR A 38 -13.04 3.06 0.20
N LYS A 39 -12.52 3.84 -0.75
CA LYS A 39 -11.70 5.02 -0.45
C LYS A 39 -12.46 6.30 -0.77
N GLN A 40 -12.41 7.26 0.15
CA GLN A 40 -12.91 8.61 -0.08
C GLN A 40 -11.74 9.60 -0.01
N THR A 41 -11.68 10.48 -0.99
CA THR A 41 -10.71 11.58 -1.04
C THR A 41 -11.41 12.90 -1.37
N ASN A 42 -10.73 14.01 -1.11
CA ASN A 42 -11.02 15.29 -1.74
C ASN A 42 -10.20 15.42 -3.03
N PRO A 43 -10.81 15.37 -4.23
CA PRO A 43 -10.08 15.38 -5.49
C PRO A 43 -9.12 16.58 -5.66
N ASP A 44 -9.50 17.76 -5.15
CA ASP A 44 -8.72 18.99 -5.34
C ASP A 44 -7.46 19.06 -4.46
N THR A 45 -7.43 18.32 -3.35
CA THR A 45 -6.36 18.42 -2.34
C THR A 45 -5.65 17.11 -2.04
N GLU A 46 -6.29 15.99 -2.39
CA GLU A 46 -5.79 14.64 -2.14
C GLU A 46 -5.76 13.81 -3.43
N GLY A 47 -6.37 14.27 -4.53
CA GLY A 47 -6.39 13.60 -5.84
C GLY A 47 -7.30 12.36 -5.89
N SER A 48 -7.02 11.49 -6.86
CA SER A 48 -7.78 10.24 -7.14
C SER A 48 -8.14 9.43 -5.89
N ASN A 49 -9.35 8.88 -5.85
CA ASN A 49 -9.76 7.90 -4.84
C ASN A 49 -9.32 6.46 -5.18
N SER A 50 -8.54 6.25 -6.24
CA SER A 50 -7.99 4.94 -6.59
C SER A 50 -7.17 4.35 -5.44
N HIS A 51 -7.42 3.07 -5.14
CA HIS A 51 -6.72 2.32 -4.10
C HIS A 51 -6.48 0.86 -4.50
N LYS A 52 -5.53 0.23 -3.82
CA LYS A 52 -5.28 -1.21 -3.88
C LYS A 52 -5.00 -1.71 -2.47
N ILE A 53 -6.05 -1.61 -1.66
CA ILE A 53 -6.11 -2.14 -0.30
C ILE A 53 -6.52 -3.59 -0.46
N THR A 54 -5.64 -4.52 -0.09
CA THR A 54 -5.85 -5.96 -0.32
C THR A 54 -6.07 -6.72 0.98
N GLU A 55 -5.76 -6.10 2.11
CA GLU A 55 -5.84 -6.71 3.43
C GLU A 55 -6.43 -5.73 4.46
N VAL A 56 -6.91 -6.28 5.57
CA VAL A 56 -7.37 -5.55 6.74
C VAL A 56 -6.72 -6.08 8.01
N TRP A 57 -6.21 -5.18 8.82
CA TRP A 57 -5.73 -5.47 10.17
C TRP A 57 -6.87 -5.19 11.14
N VAL A 58 -7.32 -6.22 11.84
CA VAL A 58 -8.51 -6.16 12.70
C VAL A 58 -8.08 -6.18 14.16
N PHE A 59 -8.63 -5.25 14.93
CA PHE A 59 -8.48 -5.16 16.37
C PHE A 59 -9.85 -5.12 17.04
N VAL A 60 -9.94 -5.74 18.22
CA VAL A 60 -11.14 -5.75 19.08
C VAL A 60 -10.72 -5.22 20.45
N ASP A 61 -11.27 -4.08 20.89
CA ASP A 61 -10.86 -3.37 22.11
C ASP A 61 -9.34 -3.16 22.23
N ASN A 62 -8.72 -2.79 21.11
CA ASN A 62 -7.27 -2.62 20.93
C ASN A 62 -6.43 -3.91 20.94
N GLU A 63 -7.03 -5.09 21.12
CA GLU A 63 -6.32 -6.36 20.95
C GLU A 63 -6.21 -6.71 19.46
N PHE A 64 -4.99 -6.97 18.99
CA PHE A 64 -4.75 -7.37 17.61
C PHE A 64 -5.23 -8.81 17.38
N LEU A 65 -6.18 -8.97 16.47
CA LEU A 65 -6.76 -10.26 16.15
C LEU A 65 -6.05 -10.92 14.96
N GLY A 66 -5.74 -10.14 13.92
CA GLY A 66 -5.02 -10.63 12.75
C GLY A 66 -5.09 -9.71 11.55
N ALA A 67 -4.34 -10.08 10.51
CA ALA A 67 -4.40 -9.48 9.18
C ALA A 67 -5.10 -10.46 8.22
N TYR A 68 -6.14 -9.99 7.53
CA TYR A 68 -7.00 -10.82 6.70
C TYR A 68 -7.08 -10.26 5.27
N PRO A 69 -6.93 -11.10 4.23
CA PRO A 69 -7.16 -10.69 2.85
C PRO A 69 -8.65 -10.41 2.63
N LEU A 70 -8.97 -9.38 1.85
CA LEU A 70 -10.35 -9.02 1.51
C LEU A 70 -10.89 -9.89 0.34
N PRO A 71 -12.20 -10.22 0.33
CA PRO A 71 -13.15 -10.09 1.43
C PRO A 71 -12.79 -11.04 2.60
N ALA A 72 -13.07 -10.63 3.83
CA ALA A 72 -12.69 -11.37 5.04
C ALA A 72 -13.91 -11.77 5.89
N LEU A 73 -13.89 -13.01 6.41
CA LEU A 73 -14.77 -13.45 7.50
C LEU A 73 -13.89 -13.70 8.73
N VAL A 74 -14.06 -12.87 9.76
CA VAL A 74 -13.18 -12.80 10.93
C VAL A 74 -13.91 -13.32 12.16
N PRO A 75 -13.47 -14.44 12.76
CA PRO A 75 -14.05 -14.95 14.00
C PRO A 75 -13.56 -14.13 15.19
N VAL A 76 -14.49 -13.71 16.05
CA VAL A 76 -14.20 -12.96 17.28
C VAL A 76 -14.73 -13.77 18.48
N LEU A 77 -13.84 -14.22 19.35
CA LEU A 77 -14.19 -14.93 20.58
C LEU A 77 -14.55 -13.91 21.69
N ALA A 78 -15.67 -13.22 21.50
CA ALA A 78 -16.18 -12.22 22.44
C ALA A 78 -17.70 -12.04 22.30
N GLU A 79 -18.36 -11.69 23.41
CA GLU A 79 -19.79 -11.38 23.49
C GLU A 79 -20.02 -10.08 24.28
N GLY A 80 -20.89 -9.21 23.78
CA GLY A 80 -21.19 -7.90 24.37
C GLY A 80 -20.68 -6.72 23.52
N GLU A 81 -20.58 -5.55 24.14
CA GLU A 81 -20.17 -4.32 23.45
C GLU A 81 -18.64 -4.23 23.31
N TYR A 82 -18.13 -4.15 22.07
CA TYR A 82 -16.71 -4.00 21.76
C TYR A 82 -16.46 -2.94 20.68
N GLU A 83 -15.34 -2.22 20.77
CA GLU A 83 -14.83 -1.40 19.67
C GLU A 83 -14.07 -2.28 18.67
N ILE A 84 -14.54 -2.26 17.42
CA ILE A 84 -13.83 -2.84 16.28
C ILE A 84 -13.02 -1.73 15.61
N ARG A 85 -11.71 -1.93 15.47
CA ARG A 85 -10.83 -1.07 14.68
C ARG A 85 -10.28 -1.84 13.49
N ILE A 86 -10.43 -1.28 12.30
CA ILE A 86 -9.94 -1.82 11.04
C ILE A 86 -8.90 -0.86 10.45
N GLU A 87 -7.71 -1.37 10.19
CA GLU A 87 -6.64 -0.64 9.52
C GLU A 87 -6.39 -1.23 8.12
N ALA A 88 -6.28 -0.36 7.13
CA ALA A 88 -6.15 -0.74 5.73
C ALA A 88 -4.74 -1.24 5.42
N GLY A 89 -4.64 -2.46 4.91
CA GLY A 89 -3.39 -3.10 4.50
C GLY A 89 -3.13 -3.00 3.00
N ILE A 90 -1.89 -2.68 2.64
CA ILE A 90 -1.41 -2.62 1.25
C ILE A 90 -0.16 -3.50 1.07
N LYS A 91 0.28 -3.65 -0.18
CA LYS A 91 1.55 -4.31 -0.52
C LYS A 91 2.57 -3.28 -0.98
N ASP A 92 3.56 -3.03 -0.13
CA ASP A 92 4.70 -2.16 -0.43
C ASP A 92 5.48 -2.67 -1.63
N ASN A 93 5.84 -1.75 -2.54
CA ASN A 93 6.69 -2.00 -3.69
C ASN A 93 6.21 -3.17 -4.59
N GLY A 94 4.92 -3.51 -4.54
CA GLY A 94 4.36 -4.64 -5.28
C GLY A 94 4.84 -6.03 -4.82
N ILE A 95 5.50 -6.13 -3.67
CA ILE A 95 6.00 -7.40 -3.13
C ILE A 95 4.86 -8.16 -2.47
N SER A 96 4.58 -9.37 -2.95
CA SER A 96 3.35 -10.10 -2.63
C SER A 96 3.28 -10.74 -1.24
N SER A 97 4.41 -10.86 -0.55
CA SER A 97 4.54 -11.75 0.61
C SER A 97 4.21 -11.14 1.96
N THR A 98 4.26 -9.82 2.12
CA THR A 98 4.09 -9.16 3.42
C THR A 98 3.28 -7.88 3.26
N PRO A 99 1.96 -7.94 3.44
CA PRO A 99 1.14 -6.74 3.50
C PRO A 99 1.42 -5.97 4.79
N GLU A 100 1.37 -4.65 4.72
CA GLU A 100 1.63 -3.74 5.82
C GLU A 100 0.47 -2.76 5.96
N ILE A 101 0.26 -2.23 7.17
CA ILE A 101 -0.71 -1.14 7.39
C ILE A 101 -0.25 0.08 6.60
N TYR A 102 -1.13 0.66 5.78
CA TYR A 102 -0.80 1.88 5.09
C TYR A 102 -0.79 3.06 6.07
N PRO A 103 0.35 3.72 6.31
CA PRO A 103 0.49 4.63 7.44
C PRO A 103 -0.37 5.89 7.30
N PHE A 104 -0.73 6.29 6.08
CA PHE A 104 -1.44 7.54 5.83
C PHE A 104 -2.95 7.44 5.90
N TYR A 105 -3.52 6.24 6.09
CA TYR A 105 -4.97 6.09 6.25
C TYR A 105 -5.42 6.11 7.70
N GLU A 106 -6.58 6.71 7.94
CA GLU A 106 -7.22 6.69 9.25
C GLU A 106 -7.72 5.28 9.58
N PRO A 107 -7.55 4.79 10.82
CA PRO A 107 -8.19 3.56 11.25
C PRO A 107 -9.70 3.75 11.32
N TRP A 108 -10.44 2.86 10.67
CA TRP A 108 -11.90 2.84 10.73
C TRP A 108 -12.35 2.20 12.05
N ARG A 109 -13.31 2.82 12.75
CA ARG A 109 -13.80 2.36 14.05
C ARG A 109 -15.32 2.27 14.09
N VAL A 110 -15.82 1.24 14.75
CA VAL A 110 -17.25 1.08 15.07
C VAL A 110 -17.39 0.34 16.40
N THR A 111 -18.40 0.69 17.19
CA THR A 111 -18.78 -0.09 18.36
C THR A 111 -19.94 -1.01 18.00
N LEU A 112 -19.80 -2.31 18.27
CA LEU A 112 -20.81 -3.33 17.99
C LEU A 112 -21.14 -4.11 19.25
N ASN A 113 -22.38 -4.59 19.35
CA ASN A 113 -22.76 -5.60 20.33
C ASN A 113 -22.64 -7.00 19.70
N LEU A 114 -21.53 -7.67 19.96
CA LEU A 114 -21.20 -8.98 19.42
C LEU A 114 -22.06 -10.06 20.07
N GLU A 115 -22.72 -10.87 19.24
CA GLU A 115 -23.53 -12.00 19.68
C GLU A 115 -22.97 -13.33 19.13
N PRO A 116 -22.92 -14.41 19.93
CA PRO A 116 -22.45 -15.71 19.47
C PRO A 116 -23.22 -16.21 18.24
N ASN A 117 -22.50 -16.74 17.24
CA ASN A 117 -23.02 -17.20 15.94
C ASN A 117 -23.72 -16.12 15.07
N GLN A 118 -23.65 -14.84 15.42
CA GLN A 118 -24.08 -13.76 14.53
C GLN A 118 -22.96 -13.28 13.61
N ILE A 119 -23.36 -12.75 12.45
CA ILE A 119 -22.46 -12.14 11.46
C ILE A 119 -22.80 -10.67 11.30
N ASP A 120 -21.90 -9.80 11.74
CA ASP A 120 -21.97 -8.36 11.50
C ASP A 120 -21.25 -8.02 10.19
N THR A 121 -21.95 -7.40 9.24
CA THR A 121 -21.35 -6.99 7.96
C THR A 121 -20.82 -5.56 8.05
N LEU A 122 -19.53 -5.39 7.77
CA LEU A 122 -18.82 -4.12 7.85
C LEU A 122 -18.46 -3.63 6.44
N SER A 123 -18.56 -2.32 6.24
CA SER A 123 -18.17 -1.64 5.00
C SER A 123 -17.27 -0.44 5.33
N PRO A 124 -15.98 -0.68 5.65
CA PRO A 124 -15.08 0.38 6.03
C PRO A 124 -14.82 1.36 4.89
N VAL A 125 -14.53 2.61 5.27
CA VAL A 125 -14.15 3.68 4.34
C VAL A 125 -12.76 4.17 4.73
N ALA A 126 -11.78 4.01 3.84
CA ALA A 126 -10.45 4.57 3.99
C ALA A 126 -10.45 6.06 3.63
N ARG A 127 -9.82 6.85 4.50
CA ARG A 127 -9.58 8.29 4.36
C ARG A 127 -8.13 8.57 4.71
N TYR A 128 -7.54 9.62 4.14
CA TYR A 128 -6.24 10.07 4.61
C TYR A 128 -6.35 10.69 6.00
N LEU A 129 -5.30 10.55 6.81
CA LEU A 129 -5.15 11.29 8.06
C LEU A 129 -5.05 12.79 7.79
N ASP A 130 -5.59 13.62 8.68
CA ASP A 130 -5.53 15.09 8.57
C ASP A 130 -4.10 15.65 8.44
N ASN A 131 -3.10 14.96 9.00
CA ASN A 131 -1.70 15.34 8.91
C ASN A 131 -0.96 14.72 7.71
N ALA A 132 -1.66 13.99 6.83
CA ALA A 132 -1.11 13.57 5.56
C ALA A 132 -0.88 14.79 4.65
N GLY A 133 0.31 14.84 4.07
CA GLY A 133 0.73 15.85 3.11
C GLY A 133 0.99 15.25 1.76
N PHE A 134 0.71 16.05 0.74
CA PHE A 134 1.00 15.74 -0.66
C PHE A 134 2.00 16.78 -1.15
N ALA A 135 3.24 16.37 -1.34
CA ALA A 135 4.29 17.24 -1.87
C ALA A 135 3.99 17.61 -3.33
N PHE A 136 3.36 16.70 -4.07
CA PHE A 136 2.69 16.97 -5.33
C PHE A 136 1.59 15.93 -5.60
N ILE A 137 0.66 16.29 -6.48
CA ILE A 137 -0.34 15.42 -7.10
C ILE A 137 -0.25 15.67 -8.60
N GLU A 138 0.10 14.64 -9.35
CA GLU A 138 0.24 14.68 -10.81
C GLU A 138 -0.79 13.72 -11.43
N ASN A 139 -1.82 14.29 -12.04
CA ASN A 139 -2.91 13.57 -12.70
C ASN A 139 -2.85 13.68 -14.24
N PHE A 140 -1.87 14.40 -14.79
CA PHE A 140 -1.67 14.60 -16.23
C PHE A 140 -2.85 15.24 -16.99
N GLU A 141 -3.74 15.95 -16.30
CA GLU A 141 -4.86 16.67 -16.94
C GLU A 141 -4.43 18.03 -17.52
N ASP A 142 -3.25 18.53 -17.13
CA ASP A 142 -2.64 19.76 -17.63
C ASP A 142 -1.46 19.47 -18.56
N ILE A 143 -1.21 20.38 -19.52
CA ILE A 143 -0.06 20.28 -20.45
C ILE A 143 1.27 20.25 -19.71
N ASP A 144 1.38 21.05 -18.65
CA ASP A 144 2.57 21.12 -17.82
C ASP A 144 2.46 20.07 -16.70
N HIS A 145 3.24 18.99 -16.80
CA HIS A 145 3.40 17.99 -15.73
C HIS A 145 4.70 18.21 -14.96
N ILE A 146 4.82 17.64 -13.75
CA ILE A 146 5.96 17.85 -12.86
C ILE A 146 7.26 17.16 -13.34
N PHE A 147 7.19 16.06 -14.08
CA PHE A 147 8.38 15.28 -14.50
C PHE A 147 9.13 15.85 -15.72
N GLN A 148 9.66 17.08 -15.63
CA GLN A 148 10.28 17.81 -16.76
C GLN A 148 11.81 17.74 -16.82
N ASP A 149 12.50 17.27 -15.78
CA ASP A 149 13.97 17.23 -15.77
C ASP A 149 14.46 15.98 -16.52
N LEU A 150 14.85 16.13 -17.79
CA LEU A 150 15.42 15.06 -18.60
C LEU A 150 16.90 14.89 -18.27
N ARG A 151 17.24 13.78 -17.62
CA ARG A 151 18.58 13.48 -17.14
C ARG A 151 19.34 12.52 -18.05
N GLN A 152 18.62 11.62 -18.71
CA GLN A 152 19.14 10.69 -19.70
C GLN A 152 18.06 10.41 -20.74
N GLY A 153 18.44 10.23 -22.01
CA GLY A 153 17.53 9.95 -23.11
C GLY A 153 17.49 11.10 -24.11
N ALA A 154 16.46 11.11 -24.95
CA ALA A 154 16.18 12.18 -25.92
C ALA A 154 14.86 12.89 -25.58
N ASP A 155 14.62 14.05 -26.18
CA ASP A 155 13.39 14.81 -25.94
C ASP A 155 12.13 14.02 -26.36
N GLU A 156 12.25 13.13 -27.35
CA GLU A 156 11.21 12.20 -27.77
C GLU A 156 10.79 11.19 -26.69
N ASN A 157 11.65 10.95 -25.69
CA ASN A 157 11.34 10.07 -24.56
C ASN A 157 10.66 10.77 -23.39
N ARG A 158 10.49 12.10 -23.43
CA ARG A 158 9.77 12.85 -22.40
C ARG A 158 8.33 12.33 -22.31
N ILE A 159 7.73 12.50 -21.13
CA ILE A 159 6.32 12.17 -20.94
C ILE A 159 5.48 13.04 -21.87
N GLN A 160 4.57 12.39 -22.60
CA GLN A 160 3.57 13.02 -23.47
C GLN A 160 2.18 12.71 -22.91
N LEU A 161 1.22 13.60 -23.13
CA LEU A 161 -0.17 13.31 -22.80
C LEU A 161 -0.77 12.31 -23.79
N THR A 162 -1.60 11.40 -23.30
CA THR A 162 -2.36 10.45 -24.10
C THR A 162 -3.77 10.26 -23.57
N ASP A 163 -4.74 10.06 -24.46
CA ASP A 163 -6.15 9.79 -24.10
C ASP A 163 -6.39 8.37 -23.56
N ASP A 164 -5.36 7.53 -23.52
CA ASP A 164 -5.39 6.22 -22.87
C ASP A 164 -5.09 6.38 -21.38
N ALA A 165 -6.06 6.93 -20.65
CA ALA A 165 -5.97 7.29 -19.24
C ALA A 165 -6.52 6.20 -18.30
N PHE A 166 -6.12 6.23 -17.03
CA PHE A 166 -6.75 5.39 -16.00
C PHE A 166 -8.09 6.00 -15.57
N GLU A 167 -8.07 7.30 -15.31
CA GLU A 167 -9.23 8.15 -15.05
C GLU A 167 -8.97 9.54 -15.65
N GLY A 168 -10.00 10.37 -15.80
CA GLY A 168 -9.84 11.68 -16.43
C GLY A 168 -9.79 11.61 -17.97
N GLU A 169 -9.27 12.65 -18.60
CA GLU A 169 -9.13 12.75 -20.05
C GLU A 169 -7.75 12.30 -20.52
N HIS A 170 -6.71 12.42 -19.67
CA HIS A 170 -5.33 12.23 -20.08
C HIS A 170 -4.50 11.43 -19.07
N ALA A 171 -3.44 10.79 -19.57
CA ALA A 171 -2.39 10.19 -18.76
C ALA A 171 -1.01 10.51 -19.34
N GLY A 172 0.03 10.32 -18.52
CA GLY A 172 1.41 10.43 -18.95
C GLY A 172 1.86 9.18 -19.71
N LEU A 173 2.48 9.37 -20.88
CA LEU A 173 3.03 8.31 -21.73
C LEU A 173 4.52 8.53 -21.98
N ILE A 174 5.33 7.54 -21.61
CA ILE A 174 6.72 7.42 -22.06
C ILE A 174 6.75 6.43 -23.22
N TYR A 175 7.36 6.84 -24.33
CA TYR A 175 7.61 5.98 -25.49
C TYR A 175 9.12 5.76 -25.68
N LEU A 176 9.51 4.51 -25.83
CA LEU A 176 10.88 4.10 -26.16
C LEU A 176 10.89 3.28 -27.46
N ASP A 177 11.98 3.39 -28.21
CA ASP A 177 12.31 2.50 -29.33
C ASP A 177 13.79 2.13 -29.30
N THR A 178 14.27 1.36 -30.29
CA THR A 178 15.68 0.93 -30.30
C THR A 178 16.68 2.04 -30.61
N ALA A 179 16.25 3.20 -31.12
CA ALA A 179 17.10 4.39 -31.28
C ALA A 179 17.20 5.19 -29.98
N HIS A 180 16.11 5.22 -29.21
CA HIS A 180 15.98 5.93 -27.93
C HIS A 180 15.47 4.98 -26.84
N ALA A 181 16.32 4.01 -26.48
CA ALA A 181 15.91 2.83 -25.70
C ALA A 181 15.93 3.02 -24.19
N VAL A 182 16.28 4.21 -23.69
CA VAL A 182 16.41 4.52 -22.26
C VAL A 182 15.99 5.96 -22.00
N VAL A 183 15.34 6.18 -20.86
CA VAL A 183 15.07 7.52 -20.34
C VAL A 183 15.21 7.57 -18.83
N GLU A 184 15.75 8.67 -18.34
CA GLU A 184 15.73 9.08 -16.93
C GLU A 184 15.07 10.46 -16.86
N LEU A 185 13.93 10.53 -16.18
CA LEU A 185 13.19 11.77 -15.91
C LEU A 185 13.20 12.03 -14.41
N ALA A 186 13.12 13.30 -14.03
CA ALA A 186 12.90 13.69 -12.65
C ALA A 186 11.89 14.83 -12.55
N THR A 187 11.34 15.02 -11.35
CA THR A 187 10.52 16.20 -11.05
C THR A 187 11.31 17.49 -11.31
N SER A 188 10.68 18.51 -11.89
CA SER A 188 11.25 19.87 -12.02
C SER A 188 11.54 20.46 -10.64
N ASP A 189 10.66 20.13 -9.70
CA ASP A 189 10.68 20.64 -8.35
C ASP A 189 11.57 19.78 -7.46
N GLN A 190 12.15 20.44 -6.47
CA GLN A 190 12.94 19.84 -5.41
C GLN A 190 12.15 19.92 -4.10
N PHE A 191 12.14 18.82 -3.36
CA PHE A 191 11.43 18.69 -2.09
C PHE A 191 12.41 18.53 -0.95
N SER A 192 12.18 19.26 0.14
CA SER A 192 12.96 19.20 1.38
C SER A 192 12.04 18.88 2.55
N GLY A 193 12.59 18.38 3.66
CA GLY A 193 11.84 18.18 4.90
C GLY A 193 10.75 17.09 4.86
N LEU A 194 10.76 16.23 3.82
CA LEU A 194 9.77 15.15 3.67
C LEU A 194 9.78 14.15 4.83
N GLN A 195 10.88 14.08 5.60
CA GLN A 195 11.04 13.20 6.75
C GLN A 195 11.14 13.93 8.10
N ASP A 196 10.76 15.21 8.17
CA ASP A 196 10.94 16.03 9.38
C ASP A 196 10.00 15.61 10.52
N ASN A 197 8.75 15.25 10.20
CA ASN A 197 7.74 14.85 11.19
C ASN A 197 7.53 13.34 11.31
N SER A 198 7.96 12.57 10.31
CA SER A 198 7.83 11.11 10.26
C SER A 198 8.82 10.52 9.26
N VAL A 199 9.21 9.26 9.45
CA VAL A 199 10.07 8.56 8.48
C VAL A 199 9.33 8.18 7.20
N TYR A 200 7.99 8.10 7.23
CA TYR A 200 7.21 7.58 6.13
C TYR A 200 7.11 8.57 4.97
N VAL A 201 7.58 8.14 3.79
CA VAL A 201 7.40 8.84 2.52
C VAL A 201 7.05 7.81 1.46
N TYR A 202 5.94 8.01 0.77
CA TYR A 202 5.41 7.08 -0.21
C TYR A 202 5.10 7.76 -1.53
N LEU A 203 5.33 7.04 -2.63
CA LEU A 203 4.77 7.38 -3.93
C LEU A 203 3.57 6.47 -4.20
N GLU A 204 2.39 7.05 -4.38
CA GLU A 204 1.24 6.34 -4.94
C GLU A 204 1.17 6.60 -6.43
N LEU A 205 0.86 5.58 -7.24
CA LEU A 205 0.50 5.82 -8.65
C LEU A 205 -0.30 4.69 -9.28
N ASN A 206 -1.02 5.05 -10.33
CA ASN A 206 -1.63 4.16 -11.29
C ASN A 206 -0.70 4.01 -12.49
N TYR A 207 -0.52 2.78 -12.96
CA TYR A 207 0.40 2.49 -14.05
C TYR A 207 -0.11 1.36 -14.95
N LYS A 208 0.32 1.39 -16.20
CA LYS A 208 0.25 0.31 -17.17
C LYS A 208 1.56 0.35 -17.94
N SER A 209 2.19 -0.79 -18.24
CA SER A 209 3.52 -0.75 -18.83
C SER A 209 3.87 -2.01 -19.59
N ASP A 210 4.57 -1.84 -20.71
CA ASP A 210 5.12 -2.97 -21.44
C ASP A 210 6.48 -3.47 -20.89
N ILE A 211 7.16 -2.65 -20.07
CA ILE A 211 8.52 -2.91 -19.56
C ILE A 211 8.65 -2.56 -18.07
N PRO A 212 9.69 -3.04 -17.38
CA PRO A 212 9.98 -2.60 -16.03
C PRO A 212 10.30 -1.09 -15.94
N VAL A 213 9.93 -0.49 -14.81
CA VAL A 213 10.25 0.90 -14.47
C VAL A 213 10.85 0.92 -13.08
N LEU A 214 11.87 1.73 -12.89
CA LEU A 214 12.49 2.02 -11.60
C LEU A 214 12.02 3.39 -11.12
N PHE A 215 11.73 3.49 -9.83
CA PHE A 215 11.45 4.74 -9.16
C PHE A 215 12.52 5.00 -8.10
N GLY A 216 12.79 6.27 -7.85
CA GLY A 216 13.90 6.62 -6.98
C GLY A 216 13.89 8.07 -6.58
N ILE A 217 14.99 8.46 -5.95
CA ILE A 217 15.27 9.82 -5.54
C ILE A 217 16.55 10.30 -6.21
N ILE A 218 16.61 11.59 -6.49
CA ILE A 218 17.83 12.27 -6.88
C ILE A 218 18.13 13.30 -5.81
N GLY A 219 19.18 13.02 -5.04
CA GLY A 219 19.58 13.81 -3.89
C GLY A 219 20.50 14.97 -4.25
N ARG A 220 20.30 16.11 -3.58
CA ARG A 220 21.12 17.32 -3.73
C ARG A 220 21.34 18.00 -2.37
N ASP A 221 22.60 18.35 -2.10
CA ASP A 221 22.98 19.17 -0.94
C ASP A 221 23.03 20.66 -1.31
N ASN A 222 22.62 21.51 -0.37
CA ASN A 222 22.64 22.95 -0.58
C ASN A 222 24.07 23.46 -0.79
N GLY A 223 24.27 24.26 -1.84
CA GLY A 223 25.57 24.84 -2.16
C GLY A 223 26.59 23.87 -2.76
N VAL A 224 26.23 22.60 -2.99
CA VAL A 224 27.06 21.62 -3.68
C VAL A 224 26.60 21.48 -5.13
N THR A 225 27.53 21.58 -6.08
CA THR A 225 27.24 21.28 -7.48
C THR A 225 27.28 19.77 -7.69
N GLY A 226 26.11 19.16 -7.93
CA GLY A 226 25.99 17.73 -8.17
C GLY A 226 24.58 17.23 -7.90
N ALA A 227 24.30 16.00 -8.34
CA ALA A 227 23.09 15.27 -8.03
C ALA A 227 23.41 13.78 -7.96
N SER A 228 22.89 13.09 -6.95
CA SER A 228 23.15 11.68 -6.70
C SER A 228 21.87 10.87 -6.91
N PRO A 229 21.74 10.11 -8.02
CA PRO A 229 20.56 9.29 -8.27
C PRO A 229 20.64 7.97 -7.47
N TYR A 230 19.51 7.60 -6.85
CA TYR A 230 19.31 6.31 -6.18
C TYR A 230 17.97 5.75 -6.61
N TYR A 231 17.96 4.53 -7.14
CA TYR A 231 16.76 3.89 -7.68
C TYR A 231 16.55 2.52 -7.05
N ASP A 232 15.30 2.23 -6.70
CA ASP A 232 14.84 0.91 -6.30
C ASP A 232 13.99 0.28 -7.43
N PRO A 233 13.82 -1.05 -7.44
CA PRO A 233 12.86 -1.71 -8.30
C PRO A 233 11.47 -1.08 -8.13
N GLY A 234 10.95 -0.52 -9.22
CA GLY A 234 9.60 0.01 -9.28
C GLY A 234 8.62 -1.13 -9.59
N PHE A 235 7.98 -1.06 -10.75
CA PHE A 235 7.04 -2.09 -11.20
C PHE A 235 7.56 -2.87 -12.40
N LEU A 236 7.05 -4.09 -12.55
CA LEU A 236 7.23 -4.91 -13.74
C LEU A 236 6.17 -4.61 -14.80
N SER A 237 6.35 -5.16 -16.00
CA SER A 237 5.37 -5.03 -17.08
C SER A 237 3.99 -5.55 -16.67
N LYS A 238 2.95 -4.80 -17.04
CA LYS A 238 1.55 -5.09 -16.78
C LYS A 238 0.72 -4.49 -17.91
N GLY A 239 0.01 -5.35 -18.65
CA GLY A 239 -0.80 -4.94 -19.81
C GLY A 239 -2.13 -4.27 -19.45
N GLU A 240 -2.49 -4.25 -18.18
CA GLU A 240 -3.70 -3.59 -17.65
C GLU A 240 -3.29 -2.58 -16.59
N TRP A 241 -4.11 -1.55 -16.39
CA TRP A 241 -3.92 -0.58 -15.32
C TRP A 241 -3.89 -1.25 -13.96
N ASN A 242 -2.94 -0.83 -13.14
CA ASN A 242 -2.73 -1.33 -11.79
C ASN A 242 -2.29 -0.17 -10.89
N LYS A 243 -2.52 -0.30 -9.58
CA LYS A 243 -1.99 0.65 -8.59
C LYS A 243 -0.82 0.03 -7.83
N ILE A 244 0.13 0.87 -7.46
CA ILE A 244 1.26 0.53 -6.61
C ILE A 244 1.54 1.63 -5.60
N TYR A 245 2.08 1.22 -4.45
CA TYR A 245 2.56 2.07 -3.38
C TYR A 245 4.06 1.82 -3.25
N PHE A 246 4.88 2.80 -3.60
CA PHE A 246 6.32 2.72 -3.44
C PHE A 246 6.74 3.38 -2.14
N ASN A 247 7.36 2.61 -1.26
CA ASN A 247 7.89 3.09 0.00
C ASN A 247 9.29 3.67 -0.23
N LEU A 248 9.40 5.00 -0.26
CA LEU A 248 10.67 5.72 -0.45
C LEU A 248 11.41 5.98 0.87
N SER A 249 10.79 5.62 2.00
CA SER A 249 11.26 5.96 3.35
C SER A 249 12.70 5.51 3.62
N ALA A 250 13.01 4.25 3.29
CA ALA A 250 14.34 3.69 3.50
C ALA A 250 15.38 4.29 2.56
N LEU A 251 15.00 4.57 1.30
CA LEU A 251 15.87 5.16 0.30
C LEU A 251 16.31 6.56 0.72
N MET A 252 15.37 7.39 1.20
CA MET A 252 15.67 8.74 1.73
C MET A 252 16.45 8.68 3.05
N PHE A 253 16.07 7.79 3.97
CA PHE A 253 16.75 7.67 5.27
C PHE A 253 18.23 7.28 5.12
N ASN A 254 18.54 6.36 4.20
CA ASN A 254 19.90 5.89 3.95
C ASN A 254 20.73 6.88 3.13
N ASN A 255 20.09 7.73 2.33
CA ASN A 255 20.73 8.69 1.45
C ASN A 255 20.26 10.10 1.80
N LYS A 256 20.78 10.63 2.91
CA LYS A 256 20.36 11.91 3.47
C LYS A 256 20.91 13.07 2.66
N PHE A 257 20.00 13.77 1.98
CA PHE A 257 20.27 15.03 1.29
C PHE A 257 19.33 16.12 1.79
N ASP A 258 19.71 17.38 1.55
CA ASP A 258 18.87 18.52 1.88
C ASP A 258 17.61 18.58 1.00
N ASN A 259 17.75 18.21 -0.28
CA ASN A 259 16.69 18.27 -1.27
C ASN A 259 16.65 16.99 -2.11
N TYR A 260 15.44 16.62 -2.53
CA TYR A 260 15.16 15.44 -3.33
C TYR A 260 14.32 15.81 -4.56
N GLN A 261 14.65 15.26 -5.72
CA GLN A 261 13.70 15.11 -6.83
C GLN A 261 13.23 13.66 -6.86
N ILE A 262 12.00 13.41 -7.35
CA ILE A 262 11.54 12.04 -7.61
C ILE A 262 11.95 11.66 -9.04
N GLY A 263 12.66 10.54 -9.17
CA GLY A 263 13.19 10.05 -10.43
C GLY A 263 12.38 8.87 -10.98
N ILE A 264 12.27 8.82 -12.31
CA ILE A 264 11.75 7.70 -13.10
C ILE A 264 12.86 7.24 -14.03
N TYR A 265 13.21 5.96 -14.00
CA TYR A 265 14.14 5.37 -14.95
C TYR A 265 13.49 4.16 -15.63
N THR A 266 13.58 4.11 -16.96
CA THR A 266 13.14 2.92 -17.69
C THR A 266 13.97 2.72 -18.96
N ALA A 267 14.15 1.47 -19.34
CA ALA A 267 14.89 1.08 -20.52
C ALA A 267 14.28 -0.18 -21.14
N ILE A 268 14.32 -0.28 -22.47
CA ILE A 268 13.99 -1.53 -23.14
C ILE A 268 15.02 -2.58 -22.71
N PRO A 269 14.59 -3.72 -22.11
CA PRO A 269 15.53 -4.76 -21.69
C PRO A 269 16.43 -5.21 -22.86
N TYR A 270 17.73 -5.31 -22.58
CA TYR A 270 18.74 -5.72 -23.55
C TYR A 270 19.44 -6.98 -23.06
N SER A 271 19.29 -8.06 -23.80
CA SER A 271 19.81 -9.38 -23.43
C SER A 271 20.28 -10.14 -24.66
N GLY A 272 21.42 -10.84 -24.54
CA GLY A 272 21.98 -11.62 -25.65
C GLY A 272 22.35 -10.81 -26.89
N GLY A 273 22.76 -9.54 -26.71
CA GLY A 273 23.19 -8.67 -27.82
C GLY A 273 22.07 -8.07 -28.65
N LYS A 274 20.83 -8.08 -28.14
CA LYS A 274 19.66 -7.48 -28.79
C LYS A 274 18.69 -6.91 -27.77
N PHE A 275 17.91 -5.91 -28.19
CA PHE A 275 16.75 -5.48 -27.44
C PHE A 275 15.69 -6.59 -27.46
N GLU A 276 15.06 -6.83 -26.31
CA GLU A 276 13.98 -7.81 -26.19
C GLU A 276 12.72 -7.39 -26.97
N ARG A 277 12.60 -6.09 -27.30
CA ARG A 277 11.48 -5.49 -28.04
C ARG A 277 11.96 -4.34 -28.92
N GLN A 278 11.20 -4.01 -29.96
CA GLN A 278 11.53 -2.90 -30.87
C GLN A 278 11.04 -1.53 -30.37
N ASN A 279 9.99 -1.53 -29.56
CA ASN A 279 9.44 -0.36 -28.89
C ASN A 279 8.81 -0.78 -27.57
N ALA A 280 8.58 0.19 -26.70
CA ALA A 280 7.91 0.02 -25.42
C ALA A 280 7.14 1.28 -25.03
N ARG A 281 6.03 1.10 -24.32
CA ARG A 281 5.25 2.17 -23.74
C ARG A 281 5.10 1.99 -22.23
N VAL A 282 5.12 3.10 -21.51
CA VAL A 282 4.82 3.17 -20.08
C VAL A 282 3.77 4.27 -19.91
N TRP A 283 2.63 3.91 -19.33
CA TRP A 283 1.57 4.82 -18.97
C TRP A 283 1.58 5.03 -17.46
N LEU A 284 1.46 6.28 -17.05
CA LEU A 284 1.48 6.74 -15.68
C LEU A 284 0.32 7.68 -15.44
N ASP A 285 -0.33 7.55 -14.30
CA ASP A 285 -1.46 8.38 -13.94
C ASP A 285 -1.56 8.48 -12.41
N ASN A 286 -2.16 9.57 -11.91
CA ASN A 286 -2.46 9.80 -10.49
C ASN A 286 -1.26 9.58 -9.55
N ILE A 287 -0.11 10.15 -9.89
CA ILE A 287 1.11 10.07 -9.09
C ILE A 287 1.01 11.04 -7.91
N LYS A 288 1.25 10.55 -6.70
CA LYS A 288 1.23 11.37 -5.48
C LYS A 288 2.43 11.08 -4.62
N LEU A 289 3.13 12.11 -4.16
CA LEU A 289 4.17 11.98 -3.15
C LEU A 289 3.61 12.34 -1.77
N VAL A 290 3.39 11.32 -0.95
CA VAL A 290 2.71 11.42 0.35
C VAL A 290 3.74 11.39 1.49
N TYR A 291 3.60 12.31 2.43
CA TYR A 291 4.45 12.45 3.63
C TYR A 291 3.60 12.95 4.82
N PHE A 292 4.18 13.06 6.02
CA PHE A 292 3.50 13.67 7.17
C PHE A 292 3.95 15.12 7.39
N LYS A 293 2.98 16.04 7.43
CA LYS A 293 3.18 17.48 7.66
C LYS A 293 3.43 17.84 9.12
#